data_AF-A0A6J7NUG5-F1
#
_entry.id   AF-A0A6J7NUG5-F1
#
_cell.length_a   1.000
_cell.length_b   1.000
_cell.length_c   1.000
_cell.angle_alpha   90.00
_cell.angle_beta   90.00
_cell.angle_gamma   90.00
#
_symmetry.space_group_name_H-M   'P 1'
#
loop_
_entity.id
_entity.type
_entity.pdbx_description
1 polymer ?
#
loop_
_entity_poly.entity_id
_entity_poly.type
_entity_poly.pdbx_seq_one_letter_code
_entity_poly.pdbx_strand_id
1 'polypeptide(L)'
;MYDGFEPAAVFDWEMAGLAPRALDVGWMIFIHVFFQEITTSLGLPGLPDFLHRDNVRGYYEAAAGVPLENLEFFEVYAALRHAIVMSRVHERSVGFGQAVWPDDPDEVIYHRAAMQRMLDGTYWG
;
A
#
# COMPACT_ATOMS: atom_id res chain seq x y z
N MET A 1 7.27 -9.53 -13.28
CA MET A 1 8.60 -9.65 -13.93
C MET A 1 8.72 -8.53 -14.95
N TYR A 2 9.92 -7.97 -15.09
CA TYR A 2 10.20 -6.91 -16.07
C TYR A 2 11.33 -7.38 -17.00
N ASP A 3 11.24 -7.03 -18.29
CA ASP A 3 12.35 -7.06 -19.25
C ASP A 3 12.73 -5.61 -19.56
N GLY A 4 13.87 -5.17 -19.03
CA GLY A 4 14.17 -3.74 -18.91
C GLY A 4 13.13 -3.02 -18.05
N PHE A 5 12.39 -2.07 -18.64
CA PHE A 5 11.31 -1.32 -17.98
C PHE A 5 9.91 -1.76 -18.42
N GLU A 6 9.80 -2.80 -19.24
CA GLU A 6 8.52 -3.30 -19.76
C GLU A 6 8.04 -4.52 -18.95
N PRO A 7 6.75 -4.58 -18.53
CA PRO A 7 6.21 -5.75 -17.85
C PRO A 7 6.23 -6.99 -18.75
N ALA A 8 6.96 -8.04 -18.33
CA ALA A 8 7.04 -9.31 -19.05
C ALA A 8 6.07 -10.38 -18.49
N ALA A 9 5.71 -10.27 -17.21
CA ALA A 9 4.72 -11.15 -16.57
C ALA A 9 4.11 -10.51 -15.32
N VAL A 10 2.81 -10.74 -15.09
CA VAL A 10 2.07 -10.33 -13.88
C VAL A 10 1.81 -11.58 -13.03
N PHE A 11 2.18 -11.51 -11.75
CA PHE A 11 2.08 -12.62 -10.81
C PHE A 11 1.18 -12.24 -9.63
N ASP A 12 1.08 -13.16 -8.68
CA ASP A 12 0.46 -12.92 -7.37
C ASP A 12 -1.05 -12.61 -7.48
N TRP A 13 -1.76 -13.55 -8.13
CA TRP A 13 -3.21 -13.46 -8.37
C TRP A 13 -4.06 -13.97 -7.20
N GLU A 14 -3.47 -14.21 -6.02
CA GLU A 14 -4.18 -14.80 -4.88
C GLU A 14 -5.29 -13.89 -4.32
N MET A 15 -5.25 -12.60 -4.67
CA MET A 15 -6.25 -11.60 -4.25
C MET A 15 -7.15 -11.12 -5.40
N ALA A 16 -7.16 -11.80 -6.54
CA ALA A 16 -7.99 -11.44 -7.69
C ALA A 16 -9.50 -11.58 -7.37
N GLY A 17 -10.29 -10.59 -7.77
CA GLY A 17 -11.73 -10.59 -7.54
C GLY A 17 -12.46 -9.47 -8.29
N LEU A 18 -13.78 -9.44 -8.18
CA LEU A 18 -14.61 -8.35 -8.71
C LEU A 18 -14.70 -7.23 -7.69
N ALA A 19 -14.24 -6.03 -8.07
CA ALA A 19 -14.27 -4.85 -7.20
C ALA A 19 -14.31 -3.55 -8.02
N PRO A 20 -14.58 -2.39 -7.37
CA PRO A 20 -14.36 -1.10 -8.00
C PRO A 20 -12.92 -0.95 -8.45
N ARG A 21 -12.70 -0.45 -9.68
CA ARG A 21 -11.36 -0.27 -10.29
C ARG A 21 -10.36 0.50 -9.42
N ALA A 22 -10.86 1.43 -8.61
CA ALA A 22 -10.04 2.26 -7.74
C ALA A 22 -9.40 1.45 -6.59
N LEU A 23 -9.91 0.24 -6.30
CA LEU A 23 -9.30 -0.68 -5.34
C LEU A 23 -7.88 -1.10 -5.76
N ASP A 24 -7.70 -1.50 -7.02
CA ASP A 24 -6.37 -1.91 -7.51
C ASP A 24 -5.40 -0.73 -7.63
N VAL A 25 -5.91 0.42 -8.08
CA VAL A 25 -5.09 1.64 -8.20
C VAL A 25 -4.67 2.15 -6.81
N GLY A 26 -5.60 2.17 -5.86
CA GLY A 26 -5.32 2.54 -4.47
C GLY A 26 -4.32 1.58 -3.81
N TRP A 27 -4.41 0.27 -4.09
CA TRP A 27 -3.42 -0.71 -3.64
C TRP A 27 -2.02 -0.41 -4.17
N MET A 28 -1.89 -0.16 -5.48
CA MET A 28 -0.59 0.13 -6.11
C MET A 28 0.07 1.40 -5.52
N ILE A 29 -0.70 2.46 -5.34
CA ILE A 29 -0.21 3.72 -4.72
C ILE A 29 0.20 3.45 -3.27
N PHE A 30 -0.66 2.78 -2.50
CA PHE A 30 -0.44 2.58 -1.07
C PHE A 30 0.80 1.70 -0.79
N ILE A 31 1.05 0.65 -1.57
CA ILE A 31 2.24 -0.19 -1.38
C ILE A 31 3.53 0.62 -1.55
N HIS A 32 3.57 1.59 -2.47
CA HIS A 32 4.69 2.51 -2.57
C HIS A 32 4.77 3.47 -1.39
N VAL A 33 3.64 4.03 -0.95
CA VAL A 33 3.56 4.85 0.28
C VAL A 33 4.18 4.11 1.47
N PHE A 34 3.82 2.84 1.67
CA PHE A 34 4.39 2.01 2.73
C PHE A 34 5.92 1.91 2.63
N PHE A 35 6.47 1.61 1.46
CA PHE A 35 7.92 1.55 1.27
C PHE A 35 8.60 2.91 1.42
N GLN A 36 7.92 3.99 1.01
CA GLN A 36 8.41 5.34 1.18
C GLN A 36 8.51 5.69 2.67
N GLU A 37 7.49 5.39 3.48
CA GLU A 37 7.51 5.61 4.94
C GLU A 37 8.62 4.80 5.63
N ILE A 38 8.82 3.53 5.24
CA ILE A 38 9.96 2.74 5.74
C ILE A 38 11.28 3.43 5.38
N THR A 39 11.45 3.79 4.12
CA THR A 39 12.71 4.33 3.61
C THR A 39 13.07 5.66 4.29
N THR A 40 12.09 6.56 4.45
CA THR A 40 12.30 7.84 5.13
C THR A 40 12.51 7.68 6.64
N SER A 41 11.86 6.69 7.28
CA SER A 41 12.11 6.37 8.70
C SER A 41 13.56 5.91 8.95
N LEU A 42 14.22 5.36 7.92
CA LEU A 42 15.63 4.99 7.93
C LEU A 42 16.57 6.15 7.55
N GLY A 43 16.05 7.37 7.36
CA GLY A 43 16.83 8.54 6.99
C GLY A 43 17.26 8.60 5.51
N LEU A 44 16.67 7.76 4.65
CA LEU A 44 16.93 7.73 3.22
C LEU A 44 15.87 8.54 2.44
N PRO A 45 16.21 9.11 1.27
CA PRO A 45 15.29 9.99 0.53
C PRO A 45 14.11 9.25 -0.12
N GLY A 46 14.27 7.95 -0.40
CA GLY A 46 13.28 7.18 -1.16
C GLY A 46 13.03 7.73 -2.56
N LEU A 47 11.80 7.55 -3.05
CA LEU A 47 11.33 8.01 -4.36
C LEU A 47 9.97 8.71 -4.21
N PRO A 48 9.93 9.95 -3.67
CA PRO A 48 8.68 10.62 -3.30
C PRO A 48 7.77 10.92 -4.50
N ASP A 49 8.34 11.08 -5.70
CA ASP A 49 7.58 11.36 -6.92
C ASP A 49 7.13 10.09 -7.65
N PHE A 50 7.66 8.92 -7.28
CA PHE A 50 7.30 7.65 -7.90
C PHE A 50 5.92 7.21 -7.42
N LEU A 51 5.09 6.70 -8.33
CA LEU A 51 3.70 6.30 -8.05
C LEU A 51 2.88 7.35 -7.27
N HIS A 52 3.21 8.63 -7.42
CA HIS A 52 2.42 9.71 -6.83
C HIS A 52 0.97 9.65 -7.33
N ARG A 53 0.01 9.77 -6.41
CA ARG A 53 -1.42 9.57 -6.67
C ARG A 53 -1.92 10.28 -7.93
N ASP A 54 -1.64 11.56 -8.05
CA ASP A 54 -2.18 12.37 -9.17
C ASP A 54 -1.62 11.93 -10.52
N ASN A 55 -0.35 11.51 -10.54
CA ASN A 55 0.28 10.98 -11.75
C ASN A 55 -0.36 9.64 -12.12
N VAL A 56 -0.47 8.72 -11.17
CA VAL A 56 -1.08 7.39 -11.38
C VAL A 56 -2.54 7.52 -11.83
N ARG A 57 -3.31 8.40 -11.17
CA ARG A 57 -4.68 8.72 -11.57
C ARG A 57 -4.74 9.21 -13.01
N GLY A 58 -3.93 10.22 -13.35
CA GLY A 58 -3.89 10.78 -14.70
C GLY A 58 -3.57 9.74 -15.78
N TYR A 59 -2.57 8.88 -15.54
CA TYR A 59 -2.24 7.79 -16.47
C TYR A 59 -3.37 6.78 -16.61
N TYR A 60 -3.98 6.36 -15.49
CA TYR A 60 -5.06 5.39 -15.52
C TYR A 60 -6.28 5.94 -16.26
N GLU A 61 -6.73 7.15 -15.93
CA GLU A 61 -7.91 7.76 -16.53
C GLU A 61 -7.74 8.00 -18.03
N ALA A 62 -6.54 8.43 -18.45
CA ALA A 62 -6.20 8.60 -19.86
C ALA A 62 -6.21 7.27 -20.64
N ALA A 63 -5.69 6.18 -20.04
CA ALA A 63 -5.64 4.87 -20.67
C ALA A 63 -7.01 4.16 -20.69
N ALA A 64 -7.78 4.28 -19.60
CA ALA A 64 -9.05 3.58 -19.42
C ALA A 64 -10.28 4.36 -19.94
N GLY A 65 -10.13 5.67 -20.19
CA GLY A 65 -11.20 6.54 -20.69
C GLY A 65 -12.33 6.79 -19.68
N VAL A 66 -12.05 6.64 -18.39
CA VAL A 66 -13.03 6.68 -17.29
C VAL A 66 -12.40 7.28 -16.04
N PRO A 67 -13.14 8.05 -15.23
CA PRO A 67 -12.61 8.64 -14.00
C PRO A 67 -12.40 7.60 -12.89
N LEU A 68 -11.48 7.90 -11.97
CA LEU A 68 -11.27 7.19 -10.71
C LEU A 68 -11.90 7.96 -9.55
N GLU A 69 -12.97 7.41 -8.99
CA GLU A 69 -13.66 8.00 -7.84
C GLU A 69 -13.15 7.44 -6.52
N ASN A 70 -13.18 8.27 -5.47
CA ASN A 70 -12.91 7.89 -4.09
C ASN A 70 -11.53 7.25 -3.84
N LEU A 71 -10.49 7.66 -4.57
CA LEU A 71 -9.17 7.04 -4.49
C LEU A 71 -8.55 7.13 -3.08
N GLU A 72 -8.81 8.21 -2.34
CA GLU A 72 -8.39 8.36 -0.94
C GLU A 72 -8.94 7.25 -0.04
N PHE A 73 -10.23 6.96 -0.16
CA PHE A 73 -10.86 5.87 0.55
C PHE A 73 -10.20 4.53 0.19
N PHE A 74 -9.90 4.28 -1.08
CA PHE A 74 -9.27 3.03 -1.50
C PHE A 74 -7.80 2.92 -1.07
N GLU A 75 -7.08 4.02 -0.88
CA GLU A 75 -5.76 4.01 -0.24
C GLU A 75 -5.84 3.69 1.26
N VAL A 76 -6.82 4.23 1.99
CA VAL A 76 -7.08 3.83 3.38
C VAL A 76 -7.45 2.35 3.47
N TYR A 77 -8.30 1.88 2.55
CA TYR A 77 -8.69 0.48 2.48
C TYR A 77 -7.49 -0.44 2.17
N ALA A 78 -6.59 -0.01 1.28
CA ALA A 78 -5.34 -0.70 1.02
C ALA A 78 -4.44 -0.74 2.27
N ALA A 79 -4.37 0.36 3.04
CA ALA A 79 -3.65 0.42 4.32
C ALA A 79 -4.17 -0.60 5.33
N LEU A 80 -5.50 -0.71 5.46
CA LEU A 80 -6.15 -1.69 6.32
C LEU A 80 -5.85 -3.13 5.86
N ARG A 81 -6.00 -3.42 4.56
CA ARG A 81 -5.71 -4.75 4.00
C ARG A 81 -4.25 -5.13 4.21
N HIS A 82 -3.33 -4.20 4.04
CA HIS A 82 -1.91 -4.41 4.28
C HIS A 82 -1.58 -4.58 5.77
N ALA A 83 -2.28 -3.88 6.66
CA ALA A 83 -2.16 -4.08 8.11
C ALA A 83 -2.51 -5.53 8.51
N ILE A 84 -3.58 -6.09 7.93
CA ILE A 84 -3.94 -7.51 8.13
C ILE A 84 -2.79 -8.43 7.69
N VAL A 85 -2.19 -8.18 6.52
CA VAL A 85 -1.03 -8.95 6.03
C VAL A 85 0.12 -8.88 7.04
N MET A 86 0.47 -7.69 7.55
CA MET A 86 1.54 -7.51 8.52
C MET A 86 1.27 -8.26 9.83
N SER A 87 0.04 -8.21 10.36
CA SER A 87 -0.35 -8.98 11.54
C SER A 87 -0.21 -10.49 11.30
N ARG A 88 -0.61 -11.01 10.13
CA ARG A 88 -0.46 -12.43 9.80
C ARG A 88 1.00 -12.85 9.59
N VAL A 89 1.84 -11.96 9.04
CA VAL A 89 3.29 -12.18 8.94
C VAL A 89 3.89 -12.28 10.35
N HIS A 90 3.52 -11.39 11.26
CA HIS A 90 3.99 -11.43 12.66
C HIS A 90 3.51 -12.68 13.39
N GLU A 91 2.24 -13.03 13.25
CA GLU A 91 1.66 -14.25 13.82
C GLU A 91 2.43 -15.50 13.40
N ARG A 92 2.79 -15.57 12.11
CA ARG A 92 3.62 -16.66 11.58
C ARG A 92 5.00 -16.67 12.24
N SER A 93 5.64 -15.52 12.38
CA SER A 93 6.94 -15.41 13.08
C SER A 93 6.85 -15.87 14.54
N VAL A 94 5.76 -15.54 15.25
CA VAL A 94 5.50 -16.05 16.61
C VAL A 94 5.31 -17.57 16.60
N GLY A 95 4.53 -18.10 15.65
CA GLY A 95 4.32 -19.54 15.50
C GLY A 95 5.60 -20.33 15.25
N PHE A 96 6.60 -19.71 14.61
CA PHE A 96 7.93 -20.28 14.39
C PHE A 96 8.95 -19.94 15.50
N GLY A 97 8.54 -19.26 16.58
CA GLY A 97 9.43 -18.89 17.70
C GLY A 97 10.46 -17.80 17.35
N GLN A 98 10.24 -17.03 16.29
CA GLN A 98 11.12 -15.95 15.82
C GLN A 98 10.75 -14.59 16.42
N ALA A 99 9.55 -14.46 16.97
CA ALA A 99 9.03 -13.24 17.57
C ALA A 99 8.13 -13.56 18.75
N VAL A 100 7.79 -12.53 19.51
CA VAL A 100 6.70 -12.55 20.51
C VAL A 100 5.70 -11.46 20.15
N TRP A 101 4.45 -11.63 20.55
CA TRP A 101 3.48 -10.54 20.42
C TRP A 101 3.85 -9.39 21.38
N PRO A 102 3.90 -8.14 20.91
CA PRO A 102 3.92 -6.98 21.79
C PRO A 102 2.62 -6.86 22.59
N ASP A 103 2.63 -6.03 23.64
CA ASP A 103 1.44 -5.74 24.44
C ASP A 103 0.36 -5.03 23.63
N ASP A 104 0.77 -4.07 22.78
CA ASP A 104 -0.10 -3.46 21.77
C ASP A 104 0.06 -4.20 20.43
N PRO A 105 -0.94 -4.95 19.96
CA PRO A 105 -0.85 -5.74 18.73
C PRO A 105 -0.63 -4.88 17.48
N ASP A 106 -0.94 -3.59 17.51
CA ASP A 106 -0.76 -2.70 16.37
C ASP A 106 0.71 -2.29 16.16
N GLU A 107 1.61 -2.54 17.12
CA GLU A 107 3.05 -2.26 16.98
C GLU A 107 3.70 -3.04 15.83
N VAL A 108 3.07 -4.13 15.38
CA VAL A 108 3.54 -4.94 14.25
C VAL A 108 3.17 -4.33 12.89
N ILE A 109 2.35 -3.27 12.89
CA ILE A 109 1.91 -2.55 11.68
C ILE A 109 2.82 -1.35 11.47
N TYR A 110 3.85 -1.52 10.65
CA TYR A 110 4.86 -0.47 10.41
C TYR A 110 4.27 0.85 9.87
N HIS A 111 3.19 0.79 9.10
CA HIS A 111 2.52 1.97 8.55
C HIS A 111 1.38 2.51 9.44
N ARG A 112 1.28 2.10 10.72
CA ARG A 112 0.20 2.54 11.64
C ARG A 112 0.07 4.07 11.67
N ALA A 113 1.20 4.79 11.81
CA ALA A 113 1.19 6.24 11.87
C ALA A 113 0.68 6.87 10.56
N ALA A 114 1.07 6.33 9.40
CA ALA A 114 0.58 6.80 8.11
C ALA A 114 -0.93 6.55 7.96
N MET A 115 -1.39 5.36 8.32
CA MET A 115 -2.82 5.01 8.30
C MET A 115 -3.65 5.91 9.23
N GLN A 116 -3.14 6.24 10.42
CA GLN A 116 -3.79 7.18 11.33
C GLN A 116 -3.95 8.57 10.70
N ARG A 117 -2.88 9.11 10.09
CA ARG A 117 -2.95 10.39 9.37
C ARG A 117 -3.95 10.36 8.21
N MET A 118 -4.07 9.23 7.51
CA MET A 118 -5.05 9.06 6.43
C MET A 118 -6.49 9.07 6.97
N LEU A 119 -6.75 8.38 8.08
CA LEU A 119 -8.05 8.37 8.74
C LEU A 119 -8.44 9.75 9.28
N ASP A 120 -7.46 10.50 9.80
CA ASP A 120 -7.65 11.86 10.30
C ASP A 120 -7.74 12.90 9.17
N GLY A 121 -7.58 12.49 7.90
CA GLY A 121 -7.59 13.37 6.74
C GLY A 121 -6.38 14.32 6.65
N THR A 122 -5.31 14.05 7.40
CA THR A 122 -4.11 14.90 7.50
C THR A 122 -2.94 14.38 6.68
N TYR A 123 -3.06 13.21 6.04
CA TYR A 123 -1.99 12.66 5.22
C TYR A 123 -1.81 13.41 3.89
N TRP A 124 -2.90 13.89 3.29
CA TRP A 124 -2.89 14.50 1.96
C TRP A 124 -2.99 16.03 1.96
N GLY A 125 -3.07 16.64 3.15
CA GLY A 125 -3.26 18.09 3.35
C GLY A 125 -1.97 18.87 3.54
#